data_AF-A0A945HCR2-F1
#
_entry.id   AF-A0A945HCR2-F1
#
_cell.length_a   1.000
_cell.length_b   1.000
_cell.length_c   1.000
_cell.angle_alpha   90.00
_cell.angle_beta   90.00
_cell.angle_gamma   90.00
#
_symmetry.space_group_name_H-M   'P 1'
#
loop_
_entity.id
_entity.type
_entity.pdbx_description
1 polymer ?
#
loop_
_entity_poly.entity_id
_entity_poly.type
_entity_poly.pdbx_seq_one_letter_code
_entity_poly.pdbx_strand_id
1 'polypeptide(L)'
;MPTTTLAGGPIPAAATGFCASLAVVSGELVLAVESAVAADGSLDARSHHALLLATRNLLAWTSNRVPSAMSPDLRLLTGVYAELGIRLDRLDPEAVTMPRIQALVFSYVFDSGDVNAADLNLSAQRLSAFVAGSCGSGYPLMESLADLFAEVPED
;
A
#
# COMPACT_ATOMS: atom_id res chain seq x y z
N MET A 1 -2.72 1.06 27.46
CA MET A 1 -3.11 1.43 26.08
C MET A 1 -4.32 0.59 25.73
N PRO A 2 -5.44 1.17 25.24
CA PRO A 2 -6.59 0.38 24.85
C PRO A 2 -6.23 -0.45 23.60
N THR A 3 -6.61 -1.72 23.60
CA THR A 3 -6.38 -2.61 22.46
C THR A 3 -7.42 -2.31 21.38
N THR A 4 -7.04 -1.64 20.31
CA THR A 4 -7.92 -1.52 19.13
C THR A 4 -8.22 -2.92 18.61
N THR A 5 -9.49 -3.26 18.53
CA THR A 5 -9.96 -4.57 18.06
C THR A 5 -10.80 -4.34 16.82
N LEU A 6 -10.34 -4.86 15.70
CA LEU A 6 -11.10 -4.94 14.44
C LEU A 6 -11.50 -6.41 14.21
N ALA A 7 -12.37 -6.65 13.21
CA ALA A 7 -12.54 -8.00 12.69
C ALA A 7 -11.15 -8.59 12.34
N GLY A 8 -10.91 -9.86 12.63
CA GLY A 8 -9.58 -10.49 12.54
C GLY A 8 -8.73 -10.43 13.82
N GLY A 9 -9.24 -9.86 14.93
CA GLY A 9 -8.61 -9.93 16.25
C GLY A 9 -7.87 -8.66 16.69
N PRO A 10 -7.23 -8.67 17.88
CA PRO A 10 -6.58 -7.49 18.45
C PRO A 10 -5.41 -7.01 17.59
N ILE A 11 -5.27 -5.69 17.47
CA ILE A 11 -4.13 -5.06 16.80
C ILE A 11 -2.94 -5.02 17.77
N PRO A 12 -1.81 -5.68 17.46
CA PRO A 12 -0.64 -5.69 18.32
C PRO A 12 0.10 -4.34 18.28
N ALA A 13 0.93 -4.08 19.29
CA ALA A 13 1.87 -2.95 19.24
C ALA A 13 3.06 -3.26 18.31
N ALA A 14 3.57 -2.23 17.64
CA ALA A 14 4.79 -2.37 16.84
C ALA A 14 6.04 -2.63 17.70
N ALA A 15 7.04 -3.26 17.10
CA ALA A 15 8.34 -3.47 17.72
C ALA A 15 9.07 -2.13 17.97
N THR A 16 9.96 -2.10 18.96
CA THR A 16 10.81 -0.93 19.23
C THR A 16 11.57 -0.51 17.97
N GLY A 17 11.53 0.79 17.64
CA GLY A 17 12.21 1.33 16.46
C GLY A 17 11.44 1.18 15.14
N PHE A 18 10.29 0.49 15.12
CA PHE A 18 9.46 0.37 13.92
C PHE A 18 9.06 1.74 13.37
N CYS A 19 8.49 2.62 14.20
CA CYS A 19 8.00 3.93 13.74
C CYS A 19 9.12 4.85 13.25
N ALA A 20 10.28 4.84 13.90
CA ALA A 20 11.44 5.61 13.43
C ALA A 20 11.92 5.12 12.06
N SER A 21 11.93 3.80 11.85
CA SER A 21 12.31 3.21 10.56
C SER A 21 11.25 3.44 9.48
N LEU A 22 9.97 3.38 9.85
CA LEU A 22 8.85 3.68 8.96
C LEU A 22 8.93 5.12 8.47
N ALA A 23 9.22 6.08 9.37
CA ALA A 23 9.36 7.49 8.99
C ALA A 23 10.47 7.71 7.95
N VAL A 24 11.62 7.04 8.10
CA VAL A 24 12.72 7.12 7.12
C VAL A 24 12.27 6.58 5.76
N VAL A 25 11.70 5.38 5.72
CA VAL A 25 11.25 4.75 4.47
C VAL A 25 10.12 5.54 3.82
N SER A 26 9.16 6.03 4.60
CA SER A 26 8.09 6.88 4.07
C SER A 26 8.65 8.17 3.48
N GLY A 27 9.65 8.80 4.11
CA GLY A 27 10.32 9.98 3.56
C GLY A 27 11.03 9.69 2.23
N GLU A 28 11.78 8.59 2.14
CA GLU A 28 12.45 8.17 0.90
C GLU A 28 11.45 7.91 -0.24
N LEU A 29 10.32 7.27 0.06
CA LEU A 29 9.28 7.00 -0.92
C LEU A 29 8.54 8.26 -1.38
N VAL A 30 8.28 9.21 -0.47
CA VAL A 30 7.69 10.51 -0.82
C VAL A 30 8.60 11.25 -1.79
N LEU A 31 9.90 11.32 -1.52
CA LEU A 31 10.87 11.96 -2.42
C LEU A 31 10.92 11.28 -3.79
N ALA A 32 10.87 9.95 -3.83
CA ALA A 32 10.83 9.20 -5.08
C ALA A 32 9.57 9.53 -5.91
N VAL A 33 8.42 9.61 -5.26
CA VAL A 33 7.15 10.00 -5.90
C VAL A 33 7.21 11.45 -6.39
N GLU A 34 7.62 12.39 -5.53
CA GLU A 34 7.73 13.82 -5.87
C GLU A 34 8.66 14.04 -7.07
N SER A 35 9.75 13.28 -7.18
CA SER A 35 10.65 13.35 -8.34
C SER A 35 10.00 12.92 -9.67
N ALA A 36 8.91 12.17 -9.60
CA ALA A 36 8.16 11.70 -10.76
C ALA A 36 6.89 12.53 -11.03
N VAL A 37 6.46 13.39 -10.10
CA VAL A 37 5.31 14.28 -10.28
C VAL A 37 5.71 15.46 -11.16
N ALA A 38 4.81 15.85 -12.07
CA ALA A 38 5.03 17.02 -12.92
C ALA A 38 5.15 18.29 -12.08
N ALA A 39 5.91 19.29 -12.58
CA ALA A 39 6.17 20.52 -11.84
C ALA A 39 4.89 21.33 -11.51
N ASP A 40 3.81 21.12 -12.25
CA ASP A 40 2.49 21.73 -12.01
C ASP A 40 1.61 20.93 -11.02
N GLY A 41 2.15 19.85 -10.45
CA GLY A 41 1.45 18.96 -9.53
C GLY A 41 0.51 17.97 -10.22
N SER A 42 0.48 17.92 -11.55
CA SER A 42 -0.36 16.95 -12.27
C SER A 42 0.17 15.53 -12.13
N LEU A 43 -0.76 14.57 -12.07
CA LEU A 43 -0.43 13.16 -12.03
C LEU A 43 -0.53 12.56 -13.43
N ASP A 44 0.62 12.35 -14.07
CA ASP A 44 0.74 11.69 -15.37
C ASP A 44 1.04 10.19 -15.23
N ALA A 45 1.32 9.51 -16.34
CA ALA A 45 1.62 8.08 -16.30
C ALA A 45 2.89 7.76 -15.49
N ARG A 46 3.89 8.63 -15.53
CA ARG A 46 5.15 8.45 -14.80
C ARG A 46 4.92 8.53 -13.30
N SER A 47 4.18 9.54 -12.84
CA SER A 47 3.89 9.70 -11.41
C SER A 47 2.99 8.58 -10.87
N HIS A 48 2.02 8.10 -11.64
CA HIS A 48 1.21 6.93 -11.27
C HIS A 48 2.04 5.66 -11.18
N HIS A 49 2.96 5.44 -12.14
CA HIS A 49 3.90 4.33 -12.09
C HIS A 49 4.77 4.38 -10.83
N ALA A 50 5.33 5.56 -10.51
CA ALA A 50 6.12 5.77 -9.30
C ALA A 50 5.32 5.54 -8.02
N LEU A 51 4.08 6.02 -7.94
CA LEU A 51 3.17 5.80 -6.82
C LEU A 51 2.89 4.30 -6.59
N LEU A 52 2.58 3.56 -7.65
CA LEU A 52 2.32 2.11 -7.54
C LEU A 52 3.56 1.34 -7.04
N LEU A 53 4.75 1.70 -7.53
CA LEU A 53 6.01 1.13 -7.05
C LEU A 53 6.32 1.51 -5.61
N ALA A 54 6.04 2.75 -5.21
CA ALA A 54 6.23 3.20 -3.84
C ALA A 54 5.33 2.42 -2.87
N THR A 55 4.04 2.24 -3.20
CA THR A 55 3.10 1.44 -2.41
C THR A 55 3.56 -0.02 -2.29
N ARG A 56 4.02 -0.63 -3.39
CA ARG A 56 4.61 -1.99 -3.35
C ARG A 56 5.80 -2.06 -2.40
N ASN A 57 6.75 -1.14 -2.53
CA ASN A 57 7.96 -1.12 -1.72
C ASN A 57 7.64 -0.95 -0.23
N LEU A 58 6.70 -0.07 0.09
CA LEU A 58 6.24 0.16 1.45
C LEU A 58 5.61 -1.11 2.05
N LEU A 59 4.75 -1.80 1.29
CA LEU A 59 4.12 -3.04 1.74
C LEU A 59 5.14 -4.17 1.94
N ALA A 60 6.06 -4.34 0.99
CA ALA A 60 7.15 -5.31 1.10
C ALA A 60 8.04 -5.03 2.32
N TRP A 61 8.40 -3.77 2.56
CA TRP A 61 9.18 -3.37 3.73
C TRP A 61 8.45 -3.68 5.04
N THR A 62 7.16 -3.33 5.10
CA THR A 62 6.29 -3.50 6.26
C THR A 62 6.08 -4.98 6.60
N SER A 63 5.89 -5.82 5.60
CA SER A 63 5.59 -7.25 5.76
C SER A 63 6.62 -8.03 6.59
N ASN A 64 7.89 -7.58 6.55
CA ASN A 64 9.00 -8.21 7.26
C ASN A 64 9.21 -7.64 8.68
N ARG A 65 8.41 -6.65 9.10
CA ARG A 65 8.65 -5.85 10.32
C ARG A 65 7.42 -5.72 11.22
N VAL A 66 6.30 -6.31 10.82
CA VAL A 66 5.10 -6.39 11.66
C VAL A 66 5.13 -7.64 12.55
N PRO A 67 4.42 -7.63 13.70
CA PRO A 67 4.23 -8.83 14.51
C PRO A 67 3.55 -9.96 13.72
N SER A 68 3.80 -11.22 14.11
CA SER A 68 3.25 -12.40 13.43
C SER A 68 1.71 -12.42 13.36
N ALA A 69 1.04 -11.78 14.31
CA ALA A 69 -0.41 -11.61 14.30
C ALA A 69 -0.94 -10.78 13.11
N MET A 70 -0.10 -9.97 12.47
CA MET A 70 -0.42 -9.19 11.27
C MET A 70 -0.03 -9.91 9.96
N SER A 71 0.68 -11.04 10.03
CA SER A 71 1.20 -11.72 8.84
C SER A 71 0.12 -12.16 7.82
N PRO A 72 -1.09 -12.61 8.22
CA PRO A 72 -2.14 -12.91 7.26
C PRO A 72 -2.54 -11.66 6.44
N ASP A 73 -2.78 -10.54 7.11
CA ASP A 73 -3.18 -9.27 6.48
C ASP A 73 -2.11 -8.78 5.49
N LEU A 74 -0.84 -8.81 5.91
CA LEU A 74 0.27 -8.37 5.07
C LEU A 74 0.55 -9.32 3.92
N ARG A 75 0.35 -10.64 4.08
CA ARG A 75 0.50 -11.60 2.96
C ARG A 75 -0.56 -11.36 1.89
N LEU A 76 -1.80 -11.04 2.27
CA LEU A 76 -2.84 -10.73 1.31
C LEU A 76 -2.51 -9.45 0.52
N LEU A 77 -2.15 -8.37 1.23
CA LEU A 77 -1.79 -7.10 0.60
C LEU A 77 -0.53 -7.23 -0.26
N THR A 78 0.53 -7.86 0.25
CA THR A 78 1.78 -8.03 -0.51
C THR A 78 1.62 -8.99 -1.69
N GLY A 79 0.78 -10.01 -1.59
CA GLY A 79 0.47 -10.89 -2.73
C GLY A 79 -0.06 -10.09 -3.92
N VAL A 80 -0.97 -9.14 -3.66
CA VAL A 80 -1.51 -8.25 -4.68
C VAL A 80 -0.45 -7.36 -5.31
N TYR A 81 0.34 -6.70 -4.48
CA TYR A 81 1.31 -5.71 -4.96
C TYR A 81 2.60 -6.35 -5.49
N ALA A 82 2.98 -7.55 -5.08
CA ALA A 82 4.21 -8.21 -5.55
C ALA A 82 4.12 -8.58 -7.03
N GLU A 83 3.02 -9.21 -7.45
CA GLU A 83 2.81 -9.61 -8.84
C GLU A 83 2.59 -8.40 -9.76
N LEU A 84 1.79 -7.43 -9.31
CA LEU A 84 1.63 -6.14 -10.00
C LEU A 84 2.98 -5.41 -10.10
N GLY A 85 3.78 -5.43 -9.03
CA GLY A 85 5.10 -4.82 -8.95
C GLY A 85 6.10 -5.40 -9.95
N ILE A 86 6.13 -6.72 -10.14
CA ILE A 86 6.98 -7.37 -11.15
C ILE A 86 6.61 -6.89 -12.56
N ARG A 87 5.31 -6.73 -12.85
CA ARG A 87 4.83 -6.25 -14.14
C ARG A 87 5.15 -4.76 -14.34
N LEU A 88 5.05 -3.96 -13.28
CA LEU A 88 5.41 -2.54 -13.29
C LEU A 88 6.91 -2.30 -13.46
N ASP A 89 7.78 -3.09 -12.82
CA ASP A 89 9.25 -2.98 -12.92
C ASP A 89 9.75 -3.22 -14.36
N ARG A 90 8.96 -3.87 -15.22
CA ARG A 90 9.28 -4.11 -16.63
C ARG A 90 8.92 -2.93 -17.54
N LEU A 91 8.20 -1.94 -17.03
CA LEU A 91 7.87 -0.73 -17.79
C LEU A 91 9.05 0.24 -17.75
N ASP A 92 9.35 0.85 -18.88
CA ASP A 92 10.22 2.02 -18.94
C ASP A 92 9.49 3.22 -18.31
N PRO A 93 9.96 3.78 -17.18
CA PRO A 93 9.32 4.92 -16.53
C PRO A 93 9.24 6.18 -17.42
N GLU A 94 10.14 6.32 -18.40
CA GLU A 94 10.18 7.47 -19.31
C GLU A 94 9.21 7.33 -20.49
N ALA A 95 8.77 6.10 -20.79
CA ALA A 95 7.92 5.79 -21.94
C ALA A 95 6.56 5.18 -21.53
N VAL A 96 6.29 5.10 -20.23
CA VAL A 96 5.03 4.54 -19.71
C VAL A 96 3.86 5.45 -20.07
N THR A 97 2.73 4.83 -20.45
CA THR A 97 1.50 5.54 -20.78
C THR A 97 0.36 5.11 -19.87
N MET A 98 -0.61 5.99 -19.65
CA MET A 98 -1.77 5.69 -18.81
C MET A 98 -2.56 4.47 -19.31
N PRO A 99 -2.85 4.32 -20.62
CA PRO A 99 -3.50 3.12 -21.12
C PRO A 99 -2.72 1.83 -20.85
N ARG A 100 -1.38 1.90 -20.84
CA ARG A 100 -0.53 0.75 -20.55
C ARG A 100 -0.60 0.35 -19.08
N ILE A 101 -0.58 1.31 -18.17
CA ILE A 101 -0.77 1.08 -16.73
C ILE A 101 -2.15 0.48 -16.47
N GLN A 102 -3.20 1.09 -17.03
CA GLN A 102 -4.57 0.60 -16.90
C GLN A 102 -4.70 -0.84 -17.41
N ALA A 103 -4.18 -1.14 -18.61
CA ALA A 103 -4.23 -2.49 -19.16
C ALA A 103 -3.54 -3.53 -18.26
N LEU A 104 -2.43 -3.17 -17.61
CA LEU A 104 -1.74 -4.03 -16.66
C LEU A 104 -2.54 -4.25 -15.38
N VAL A 105 -3.09 -3.19 -14.80
CA VAL A 105 -3.93 -3.28 -13.59
C VAL A 105 -5.17 -4.10 -13.87
N PHE A 106 -5.88 -3.85 -14.98
CA PHE A 106 -7.04 -4.63 -15.39
C PHE A 106 -6.70 -6.10 -15.63
N SER A 107 -5.64 -6.37 -16.41
CA SER A 107 -5.20 -7.75 -16.64
C SER A 107 -4.88 -8.46 -15.33
N TYR A 108 -4.23 -7.78 -14.38
CA TYR A 108 -3.96 -8.35 -13.06
C TYR A 108 -5.26 -8.69 -12.31
N VAL A 109 -6.21 -7.75 -12.23
CA VAL A 109 -7.50 -7.95 -11.54
C VAL A 109 -8.30 -9.12 -12.12
N PHE A 110 -8.30 -9.30 -13.45
CA PHE A 110 -8.98 -10.42 -14.10
C PHE A 110 -8.26 -11.77 -13.92
N ASP A 111 -6.94 -11.75 -13.76
CA ASP A 111 -6.10 -12.95 -13.60
C ASP A 111 -6.02 -13.38 -12.12
N SER A 112 -6.25 -12.46 -11.17
CA SER A 112 -6.17 -12.67 -9.72
C SER A 112 -7.42 -13.31 -9.10
N GLY A 113 -8.05 -14.28 -9.80
CA GLY A 113 -9.38 -14.84 -9.51
C GLY A 113 -9.65 -15.40 -8.10
N ASP A 114 -8.69 -15.34 -7.18
CA ASP A 114 -8.75 -15.87 -5.81
C ASP A 114 -8.74 -14.78 -4.71
N VAL A 115 -8.70 -13.48 -5.05
CA VAL A 115 -8.60 -12.42 -4.03
C VAL A 115 -9.95 -11.77 -3.73
N ASN A 116 -10.47 -12.00 -2.52
CA ASN A 116 -11.71 -11.40 -2.03
C ASN A 116 -11.52 -9.92 -1.66
N ALA A 117 -12.34 -9.04 -2.26
CA ALA A 117 -12.31 -7.59 -2.01
C ALA A 117 -12.59 -7.24 -0.53
N ALA A 118 -13.48 -7.96 0.14
CA ALA A 118 -13.79 -7.73 1.55
C ALA A 118 -12.59 -8.06 2.46
N ASP A 119 -11.85 -9.13 2.14
CA ASP A 119 -10.66 -9.53 2.91
C ASP A 119 -9.50 -8.54 2.68
N LEU A 120 -9.36 -8.01 1.46
CA LEU A 120 -8.40 -6.94 1.15
C LEU A 120 -8.71 -5.65 1.92
N ASN A 121 -9.97 -5.22 1.90
CA ASN A 121 -10.42 -4.06 2.64
C ASN A 121 -10.14 -4.21 4.14
N LEU A 122 -10.51 -5.36 4.71
CA LEU A 122 -10.23 -5.64 6.12
C LEU A 122 -8.72 -5.63 6.42
N SER A 123 -7.90 -6.24 5.56
CA SER A 123 -6.44 -6.25 5.73
C SER A 123 -5.84 -4.84 5.67
N ALA A 124 -6.31 -4.01 4.75
CA ALA A 124 -5.87 -2.62 4.61
C ALA A 124 -6.25 -1.78 5.85
N GLN A 125 -7.49 -1.92 6.34
CA GLN A 125 -7.96 -1.25 7.56
C GLN A 125 -7.15 -1.68 8.79
N ARG A 126 -6.88 -2.98 8.94
CA ARG A 126 -6.08 -3.52 10.05
C ARG A 126 -4.65 -2.99 10.02
N LEU A 127 -4.03 -2.92 8.83
CA LEU A 127 -2.69 -2.35 8.69
C LEU A 127 -2.67 -0.85 9.02
N SER A 128 -3.65 -0.08 8.53
CA SER A 128 -3.77 1.34 8.86
C SER A 128 -3.96 1.55 10.37
N ALA A 129 -4.84 0.78 11.01
CA ALA A 129 -5.04 0.81 12.46
C ALA A 129 -3.78 0.43 13.26
N PHE A 130 -2.99 -0.52 12.76
CA PHE A 130 -1.70 -0.88 13.36
C PHE A 130 -0.70 0.28 13.33
N VAL A 131 -0.57 0.95 12.19
CA VAL A 131 0.33 2.11 12.04
C VAL A 131 -0.17 3.28 12.87
N ALA A 132 -1.44 3.63 12.79
CA ALA A 132 -2.04 4.73 13.56
C ALA A 132 -1.93 4.50 15.07
N GLY A 133 -2.22 3.28 15.53
CA GLY A 133 -2.14 2.91 16.94
C GLY A 133 -0.71 2.84 17.49
N SER A 134 0.28 2.54 16.63
CA SER A 134 1.69 2.41 17.06
C SER A 134 2.49 3.69 16.89
N CYS A 135 2.25 4.44 15.82
CA CYS A 135 3.11 5.52 15.35
C CYS A 135 2.40 6.88 15.27
N GLY A 136 1.08 6.93 15.42
CA GLY A 136 0.28 8.14 15.20
C GLY A 136 0.03 8.44 13.72
N SER A 137 -0.40 9.67 13.44
CA SER A 137 -0.65 10.16 12.07
C SER A 137 0.63 10.58 11.35
N GLY A 138 0.53 10.86 10.04
CA GLY A 138 1.64 11.37 9.22
C GLY A 138 2.24 10.35 8.27
N TYR A 139 1.49 9.28 7.99
CA TYR A 139 1.88 8.23 7.05
C TYR A 139 0.86 8.15 5.91
N PRO A 140 0.81 9.15 5.00
CA PRO A 140 -0.29 9.31 4.05
C PRO A 140 -0.45 8.10 3.12
N LEU A 141 0.64 7.45 2.70
CA LEU A 141 0.56 6.23 1.89
C LEU A 141 -0.13 5.06 2.63
N MET A 142 0.02 4.98 3.96
CA MET A 142 -0.65 3.97 4.79
C MET A 142 -2.11 4.34 5.06
N GLU A 143 -2.36 5.63 5.27
CA GLU A 143 -3.71 6.17 5.48
C GLU A 143 -4.56 5.95 4.23
N SER A 144 -4.07 6.36 3.05
CA SER A 144 -4.77 6.18 1.78
C SER A 144 -5.01 4.71 1.41
N LEU A 145 -4.15 3.78 1.85
CA LEU A 145 -4.33 2.35 1.55
C LEU A 145 -5.64 1.79 2.13
N ALA A 146 -6.07 2.27 3.30
CA ALA A 146 -7.35 1.87 3.88
C ALA A 146 -8.55 2.42 3.10
N ASP A 147 -8.40 3.60 2.50
CA ASP A 147 -9.45 4.23 1.70
C ASP A 147 -9.60 3.57 0.32
N LEU A 148 -8.52 2.98 -0.22
CA LEU A 148 -8.51 2.37 -1.57
C LEU A 148 -9.50 1.23 -1.76
N PHE A 149 -9.82 0.50 -0.70
CA PHE A 149 -10.71 -0.67 -0.75
C PHE A 149 -12.01 -0.45 0.03
N ALA A 150 -12.23 0.76 0.54
CA ALA A 150 -13.47 1.10 1.20
C ALA A 150 -14.64 0.94 0.22
N GLU A 151 -15.69 0.25 0.64
CA GLU A 151 -16.93 0.20 -0.14
C GLU A 151 -17.47 1.63 -0.24
N VAL A 152 -17.69 2.10 -1.46
CA VAL A 152 -18.39 3.37 -1.69
C VAL A 152 -19.88 3.09 -1.44
N PRO A 153 -20.55 3.81 -0.52
CA PRO A 153 -21.98 3.67 -0.34
C PRO A 153 -22.68 3.99 -1.67
N GLU A 154 -23.52 3.08 -2.15
CA GLU A 154 -24.45 3.40 -3.24
C GLU A 154 -25.55 4.31 -2.66
N ASP A 155 -25.58 5.57 -3.11
CA ASP A 155 -26.66 6.54 -2.80
C ASP A 155 -27.99 6.16 -3.46
#